data_AF-A0A517W5Y6-F1
#
_entry.id   AF-A0A517W5Y6-F1
#
_cell.length_a   1.000
_cell.length_b   1.000
_cell.length_c   1.000
_cell.angle_alpha   90.00
_cell.angle_beta   90.00
_cell.angle_gamma   90.00
#
_symmetry.space_group_name_H-M   'P 1'
#
loop_
_entity.id
_entity.type
_entity.pdbx_description
1 polymer ?
#
loop_
_entity_poly.entity_id
_entity_poly.type
_entity_poly.pdbx_seq_one_letter_code
_entity_poly.pdbx_strand_id
1 'polypeptide(L)'
;MDESEFQQRQGEIYNALASAVIGSLPEEWDVAQLRLGTAEVKDESISLSHELVNPKLDRGLVTAMPNDDVYEQTGRLQSLFREYGQLWLKATLEVSWDYDQEQWRFAMNYEYDSA
;
A
#
# COMPACT_ATOMS: atom_id res chain seq x y z
N MET A 1 -5.40 22.36 -0.81
CA MET A 1 -5.40 21.44 0.33
C MET A 1 -4.33 21.91 1.28
N ASP A 2 -4.68 22.12 2.54
CA ASP A 2 -3.68 22.39 3.57
C ASP A 2 -3.14 21.07 4.17
N GLU A 3 -2.10 21.17 5.00
CA GLU A 3 -1.44 20.01 5.58
C GLU A 3 -2.36 19.20 6.51
N SER A 4 -3.25 19.86 7.26
CA SER A 4 -4.16 19.18 8.18
C SER A 4 -5.22 18.38 7.43
N GLU A 5 -5.79 18.95 6.38
CA GLU A 5 -6.75 18.29 5.50
C GLU A 5 -6.10 17.08 4.81
N PHE A 6 -4.87 17.24 4.33
CA PHE A 6 -4.09 16.16 3.71
C PHE A 6 -3.88 15.00 4.69
N GLN A 7 -3.36 15.28 5.89
CA GLN A 7 -3.08 14.25 6.91
C GLN A 7 -4.33 13.52 7.35
N GLN A 8 -5.47 14.22 7.51
CA GLN A 8 -6.74 13.59 7.86
C GLN A 8 -7.20 12.62 6.78
N ARG A 9 -7.27 13.08 5.52
CA ARG A 9 -7.68 12.24 4.37
C ARG A 9 -6.72 11.08 4.15
N GLN A 10 -5.42 11.32 4.36
CA GLN A 10 -4.39 10.29 4.26
C GLN A 10 -4.59 9.19 5.30
N GLY A 11 -4.87 9.56 6.55
CA GLY A 11 -5.15 8.60 7.63
C GLY A 11 -6.38 7.74 7.36
N GLU A 12 -7.45 8.32 6.81
CA GLU A 12 -8.64 7.56 6.40
C GLU A 12 -8.32 6.53 5.31
N ILE A 13 -7.57 6.94 4.28
CA ILE A 13 -7.16 6.05 3.18
C ILE A 13 -6.23 4.95 3.69
N TYR A 14 -5.32 5.24 4.63
CA TYR A 14 -4.42 4.22 5.19
C TYR A 14 -5.16 3.12 5.94
N ASN A 15 -6.12 3.49 6.79
CA ASN A 15 -6.90 2.50 7.53
C ASN A 15 -7.73 1.62 6.58
N ALA A 16 -8.35 2.23 5.55
CA ALA A 16 -9.09 1.50 4.54
C ALA A 16 -8.18 0.56 3.73
N LEU A 17 -7.01 1.05 3.30
CA LEU A 17 -6.06 0.28 2.52
C LEU A 17 -5.45 -0.88 3.34
N ALA A 18 -5.09 -0.64 4.60
CA ALA A 18 -4.59 -1.69 5.49
C ALA A 18 -5.65 -2.77 5.71
N SER A 19 -6.91 -2.37 5.93
CA SER A 19 -8.03 -3.30 6.08
C SER A 19 -8.24 -4.15 4.81
N ALA A 20 -8.18 -3.53 3.63
CA ALA A 20 -8.30 -4.22 2.34
C ALA A 20 -7.14 -5.22 2.10
N VAL A 21 -5.91 -4.83 2.46
CA VAL A 21 -4.75 -5.72 2.39
C VAL A 21 -4.93 -6.90 3.33
N ILE A 22 -5.29 -6.67 4.60
CA ILE A 22 -5.54 -7.72 5.58
C ILE A 22 -6.62 -8.69 5.09
N GLY A 23 -7.71 -8.18 4.52
CA GLY A 23 -8.78 -8.99 3.93
C GLY A 23 -8.37 -9.78 2.67
N SER A 24 -7.22 -9.46 2.06
CA SER A 24 -6.66 -10.18 0.93
C SER A 24 -5.60 -11.22 1.34
N LEU A 25 -5.24 -11.29 2.63
CA LEU A 25 -4.18 -12.19 3.08
C LEU A 25 -4.70 -13.63 3.20
N PRO A 26 -3.86 -14.63 2.85
CA PRO A 26 -4.06 -16.01 3.29
C PRO A 26 -4.14 -16.08 4.83
N GLU A 27 -4.95 -17.01 5.36
CA GLU A 27 -5.19 -17.12 6.82
C GLU A 27 -3.91 -17.38 7.62
N GLU A 28 -2.90 -18.02 7.02
CA GLU A 28 -1.64 -18.34 7.68
C GLU A 28 -0.62 -17.20 7.70
N TRP A 29 -0.94 -16.04 7.12
CA TRP A 29 -0.02 -14.90 7.09
C TRP A 29 -0.21 -14.01 8.32
N ASP A 30 0.89 -13.76 9.02
CA ASP A 30 0.99 -12.82 10.15
C ASP A 30 1.71 -11.52 9.77
N VAL A 31 2.15 -11.41 8.51
CA VAL A 31 2.82 -10.24 7.95
C VAL A 31 2.65 -10.22 6.44
N ALA A 32 2.50 -9.02 5.88
CA ALA A 32 2.51 -8.82 4.45
C ALA A 32 3.04 -7.43 4.09
N GLN A 33 3.56 -7.31 2.87
CA GLN A 33 3.92 -6.04 2.26
C GLN A 33 3.16 -5.88 0.95
N LEU A 34 2.35 -4.83 0.85
CA LEU A 34 1.85 -4.34 -0.41
C LEU A 34 2.87 -3.33 -0.96
N ARG A 35 3.52 -3.71 -2.06
CA ARG A 35 4.48 -2.88 -2.79
C ARG A 35 3.77 -2.23 -3.97
N LEU A 36 3.85 -0.91 -4.02
CA LEU A 36 3.31 -0.07 -5.06
C LEU A 36 4.48 0.59 -5.78
N GLY A 37 4.69 0.24 -7.04
CA GLY A 37 5.81 0.73 -7.85
C GLY A 37 5.41 1.75 -8.90
N THR A 38 6.40 2.46 -9.45
CA THR A 38 6.19 3.28 -10.65
C THR A 38 5.67 2.44 -11.79
N ALA A 39 4.67 2.99 -12.45
CA ALA A 39 4.11 2.41 -13.65
C ALA A 39 5.18 2.04 -14.67
N GLU A 40 5.17 0.79 -15.10
CA GLU A 40 5.70 0.51 -16.43
C GLU A 40 4.82 1.31 -17.41
N VAL A 41 5.44 2.27 -18.11
CA VAL A 41 4.78 2.90 -19.25
C VAL A 41 4.75 1.85 -20.36
N LYS A 42 3.67 1.07 -20.40
CA LYS A 42 3.28 0.30 -21.57
C LYS A 42 2.12 1.03 -22.24
N ASP A 43 2.34 1.38 -23.51
CA ASP A 43 1.31 1.88 -24.41
C ASP A 43 0.49 3.06 -23.86
N GLU A 44 1.17 4.13 -23.43
CA GLU A 44 0.57 5.41 -22.97
C GLU A 44 -0.30 5.31 -21.69
N SER A 45 -0.36 4.14 -21.05
CA SER A 45 -1.05 3.93 -19.78
C SER A 45 -0.07 3.84 -18.61
N ILE A 46 -0.30 4.65 -17.57
CA ILE A 46 0.43 4.58 -16.30
C ILE A 46 -0.33 3.60 -15.40
N SER A 47 0.04 2.31 -15.42
CA SER A 47 -0.50 1.32 -14.48
C SER A 47 0.46 1.16 -13.30
N LEU A 48 0.03 1.54 -12.09
CA LEU A 48 0.73 1.15 -10.86
C LEU A 48 0.87 -0.38 -10.80
N SER A 49 2.05 -0.87 -10.40
CA SER A 49 2.16 -2.26 -9.99
C SER A 49 1.63 -2.42 -8.57
N HIS A 50 0.94 -3.54 -8.32
CA HIS A 50 0.49 -3.94 -6.99
C HIS A 50 1.00 -5.35 -6.73
N GLU A 51 1.97 -5.47 -5.83
CA GLU A 51 2.52 -6.75 -5.42
C GLU A 51 2.29 -6.94 -3.94
N LEU A 52 1.54 -7.99 -3.57
CA LEU A 52 1.31 -8.35 -2.18
C LEU A 52 2.15 -9.58 -1.83
N VAL A 53 3.13 -9.40 -0.95
CA VAL A 53 4.14 -10.43 -0.65
C VAL A 53 4.25 -10.70 0.84
N ASN A 54 4.62 -11.92 1.22
CA ASN A 54 5.01 -12.23 2.60
C ASN A 54 6.55 -12.14 2.75
N PRO A 55 7.08 -11.13 3.47
CA PRO A 55 8.52 -10.94 3.60
C PRO A 55 9.24 -12.03 4.41
N LYS A 56 8.53 -12.87 5.19
CA LYS A 56 9.14 -13.96 5.99
C LYS A 56 9.38 -15.24 5.19
N LEU A 57 8.81 -15.39 3.99
CA LEU A 57 8.89 -16.62 3.22
C LEU A 57 10.10 -16.58 2.26
N ASP A 58 11.20 -17.23 2.69
CA ASP A 58 12.55 -17.16 2.08
C ASP A 58 12.74 -18.02 0.81
N ARG A 59 11.65 -18.49 0.18
CA ARG A 59 11.72 -19.26 -1.08
C ARG A 59 10.66 -18.79 -2.07
N GLY A 60 11.06 -17.84 -2.91
CA GLY A 60 10.27 -17.41 -4.07
C GLY A 60 8.95 -16.78 -3.69
N LEU A 61 9.02 -15.53 -3.20
CA LEU A 61 7.95 -14.52 -3.13
C LEU A 61 6.55 -15.15 -3.29
N VAL A 62 6.02 -15.75 -2.21
CA VAL A 62 4.60 -16.15 -2.24
C VAL A 62 3.82 -14.85 -2.35
N THR A 63 3.27 -14.63 -3.53
CA THR A 63 2.47 -13.46 -3.86
C THR A 63 1.00 -13.82 -3.68
N ALA A 64 0.26 -12.99 -2.93
CA ALA A 64 -1.19 -13.02 -2.96
C ALA A 64 -1.69 -12.03 -4.02
N MET A 65 -2.87 -12.29 -4.59
CA MET A 65 -3.49 -11.31 -5.49
C MET A 65 -4.25 -10.29 -4.62
N PRO A 66 -3.97 -8.98 -4.75
CA PRO A 66 -4.78 -7.97 -4.11
C PRO A 66 -6.23 -8.04 -4.58
N ASN A 67 -7.17 -7.74 -3.69
CA ASN A 67 -8.58 -7.59 -4.06
C ASN A 67 -8.87 -6.21 -4.68
N ASP A 68 -10.08 -6.04 -5.23
CA ASP A 68 -10.54 -4.80 -5.87
C ASP A 68 -10.46 -3.59 -4.92
N ASP A 69 -10.70 -3.78 -3.63
CA ASP A 69 -10.64 -2.71 -2.62
C ASP A 69 -9.22 -2.15 -2.51
N VAL A 70 -8.17 -2.98 -2.61
CA VAL A 70 -6.78 -2.51 -2.63
C VAL A 70 -6.56 -1.60 -3.84
N TYR A 71 -7.05 -1.97 -5.03
CA TYR A 71 -6.93 -1.13 -6.23
C TYR A 71 -7.69 0.20 -6.07
N GLU A 72 -8.89 0.17 -5.50
CA GLU A 72 -9.67 1.39 -5.25
C GLU A 72 -8.94 2.33 -4.28
N GLN A 73 -8.50 1.83 -3.12
CA GLN A 73 -7.89 2.66 -2.09
C GLN A 73 -6.53 3.21 -2.54
N THR A 74 -5.75 2.45 -3.30
CA THR A 74 -4.50 2.95 -3.89
C THR A 74 -4.74 4.04 -4.93
N GLY A 75 -5.81 3.95 -5.73
CA GLY A 75 -6.23 5.03 -6.65
C GLY A 75 -6.63 6.31 -5.92
N ARG A 76 -7.35 6.18 -4.80
CA ARG A 76 -7.67 7.31 -3.91
C ARG A 76 -6.42 7.93 -3.31
N LEU A 77 -5.46 7.10 -2.89
CA LEU A 77 -4.18 7.56 -2.34
C LEU A 77 -3.39 8.36 -3.38
N GLN A 78 -3.25 7.85 -4.60
CA GLN A 78 -2.59 8.58 -5.68
C GLN A 78 -3.26 9.92 -5.98
N SER A 79 -4.59 9.94 -6.03
CA SER A 79 -5.36 11.17 -6.28
C SER A 79 -5.09 12.21 -5.19
N LEU A 80 -5.08 11.78 -3.92
CA LEU A 80 -4.75 12.66 -2.78
C LEU A 80 -3.34 13.27 -2.90
N PHE A 81 -2.32 12.45 -3.18
CA PHE A 81 -0.95 12.95 -3.34
C PHE A 81 -0.77 13.86 -4.57
N ARG A 82 -1.50 13.60 -5.66
CA ARG A 82 -1.54 14.50 -6.83
C ARG A 82 -2.20 15.84 -6.50
N GLU A 83 -3.31 15.83 -5.76
CA GLU A 83 -3.99 17.05 -5.31
C GLU A 83 -3.10 17.88 -4.37
N TYR A 84 -2.31 17.23 -3.52
CA TYR A 84 -1.37 17.90 -2.60
C TYR A 84 -0.12 18.43 -3.31
N GLY A 85 0.32 17.78 -4.39
CA GLY A 85 1.40 18.25 -5.25
C GLY A 85 2.73 17.49 -5.12
N GLN A 86 2.74 16.31 -4.49
CA GLN A 86 3.97 15.50 -4.34
C GLN A 86 3.67 14.01 -4.53
N LEU A 87 3.88 13.48 -5.74
CA LEU A 87 3.70 12.05 -5.99
C LEU A 87 4.96 11.26 -5.58
N TRP A 88 4.77 10.09 -4.97
CA TRP A 88 5.83 9.14 -4.65
C TRP A 88 6.21 8.30 -5.88
N LEU A 89 7.48 7.85 -5.91
CA LEU A 89 8.00 6.90 -6.88
C LEU A 89 7.54 5.48 -6.53
N LYS A 90 7.71 5.12 -5.25
CA LYS A 90 7.23 3.85 -4.70
C LYS A 90 6.57 4.09 -3.35
N ALA A 91 5.62 3.23 -3.03
CA ALA A 91 5.03 3.16 -1.70
C ALA A 91 5.00 1.71 -1.24
N THR A 92 5.31 1.47 0.03
CA THR A 92 5.19 0.15 0.64
C THR A 92 4.32 0.26 1.87
N LEU A 93 3.20 -0.44 1.87
CA LEU A 93 2.39 -0.67 3.06
C LEU A 93 2.81 -2.02 3.65
N GLU A 94 3.33 -2.00 4.86
CA GLU A 94 3.54 -3.20 5.66
C GLU A 94 2.38 -3.37 6.63
N VAL A 95 1.84 -4.58 6.73
CA VAL A 95 0.91 -4.99 7.78
C VAL A 95 1.53 -6.15 8.56
N SER A 96 1.44 -6.13 9.88
CA SER A 96 1.95 -7.18 10.75
C SER A 96 1.04 -7.42 11.94
N TRP A 97 0.86 -8.68 12.32
CA TRP A 97 0.11 -9.05 13.51
C TRP A 97 0.98 -8.86 14.76
N ASP A 98 0.48 -8.05 15.69
CA ASP A 98 1.06 -7.90 17.01
C ASP A 98 0.46 -8.96 17.94
N TYR A 99 1.24 -9.98 18.28
CA TYR A 99 0.83 -11.07 19.15
C TYR A 99 0.64 -10.64 20.61
N ASP A 100 1.29 -9.57 21.08
CA ASP A 100 1.15 -9.10 22.45
C ASP A 100 -0.15 -8.29 22.64
N GLN A 101 -0.59 -7.57 21.60
CA GLN A 101 -1.79 -6.72 21.62
C GLN A 101 -2.99 -7.34 20.88
N GLU A 102 -2.83 -8.54 20.32
CA GLU A 102 -3.84 -9.25 19.53
C GLU A 102 -4.49 -8.37 18.45
N GLN A 103 -3.67 -7.58 17.74
CA GLN A 103 -4.15 -6.66 16.71
C GLN A 103 -3.19 -6.53 15.53
N TRP A 104 -3.74 -6.19 14.36
CA TRP A 104 -2.94 -5.78 13.21
C TRP A 104 -2.37 -4.38 13.41
N ARG A 105 -1.10 -4.22 13.08
CA ARG A 105 -0.43 -2.93 12.91
C ARG A 105 -0.08 -2.73 11.46
N PHE A 106 0.03 -1.47 11.05
CA PHE A 106 0.49 -1.14 9.71
C PHE A 106 1.43 0.06 9.72
N ALA A 107 2.30 0.10 8.71
CA ALA A 107 3.21 1.22 8.47
C ALA A 107 3.30 1.48 6.97
N MET A 108 3.25 2.75 6.58
CA MET A 108 3.39 3.18 5.19
C MET A 108 4.74 3.88 5.00
N ASN A 109 5.49 3.47 3.99
CA ASN A 109 6.76 4.08 3.61
C ASN A 109 6.69 4.57 2.16
N TYR A 110 7.30 5.73 1.89
CA TYR A 110 7.38 6.31 0.56
C TYR A 110 8.83 6.50 0.13
N GLU A 111 9.09 6.16 -1.12
CA GLU A 111 10.31 6.53 -1.82
C GLU A 111 9.96 7.62 -2.84
N TYR A 112 10.73 8.70 -2.80
CA TYR A 112 10.63 9.80 -3.77
C TYR A 112 11.87 9.78 -4.66
N ASP A 113 11.76 10.38 -5.85
CA ASP A 113 12.92 10.56 -6.71
C ASP A 113 13.94 11.45 -5.99
N SER A 114 15.16 10.94 -5.83
CA SER A 114 16.29 11.71 -5.31
C SER A 114 16.82 12.55 -6.47
N ALA A 115 16.17 13.68 -6.73
CA ALA A 115 16.69 14.70 -7.64
C ALA A 115 18.00 15.31 -7.12
#